data_AF-A0A3R8V937-F1
#
_entry.id   AF-A0A3R8V937-F1
#
_cell.length_a   1.000
_cell.length_b   1.000
_cell.length_c   1.000
_cell.angle_alpha   90.00
_cell.angle_beta   90.00
_cell.angle_gamma   90.00
#
_symmetry.space_group_name_H-M   'P 1'
#
loop_
_entity.id
_entity.type
_entity.pdbx_description
1 polymer ?
#
loop_
_entity_poly.entity_id
_entity_poly.type
_entity_poly.pdbx_seq_one_letter_code
_entity_poly.pdbx_strand_id
1 'polypeptide(L)'
;MGALRAAQWRYDHAEPDDDSAYQEAAQNWIESKAEELVGGCDVLIPQRFGGPVGVHQEQFVAKVAEHLRALQEAEKDDLNALALLLLQAQAGGTVKSMVPDILGPSDHVNGKLYEIAESMLDEYAEQGLQYEADEARL
;
A
#
# COMPACT_ATOMS: atom_id res chain seq x y z
N MET A 1 -26.78 -25.33 36.16
CA MET A 1 -26.42 -25.24 34.73
C MET A 1 -25.30 -26.25 34.48
N GLY A 2 -25.46 -27.16 33.51
CA GLY A 2 -24.40 -28.13 33.18
C GLY A 2 -23.23 -27.46 32.45
N ALA A 3 -22.02 -28.03 32.57
CA ALA A 3 -20.79 -27.47 31.99
C ALA A 3 -20.90 -27.16 30.49
N LEU A 4 -21.56 -28.03 29.72
CA LEU A 4 -21.83 -27.83 28.29
C LEU A 4 -22.67 -26.58 28.03
N ARG A 5 -23.75 -26.39 28.81
CA ARG A 5 -24.65 -25.23 28.66
C ARG A 5 -23.98 -23.92 29.07
N ALA A 6 -23.05 -23.98 30.01
CA ALA A 6 -22.23 -22.82 30.40
C ALA A 6 -21.18 -22.47 29.33
N ALA A 7 -20.55 -23.47 28.70
CA ALA A 7 -19.62 -23.25 27.59
C ALA A 7 -20.32 -22.67 26.36
N GLN A 8 -21.50 -23.20 26.01
CA GLN A 8 -22.32 -22.68 24.92
C GLN A 8 -22.71 -21.21 25.16
N TRP A 9 -23.21 -20.91 26.37
CA TRP A 9 -23.58 -19.54 26.73
C TRP A 9 -22.40 -18.55 26.67
N ARG A 10 -21.19 -19.00 27.02
CA ARG A 10 -19.97 -18.19 26.90
C ARG A 10 -19.56 -17.96 25.45
N TYR A 11 -19.66 -18.97 24.59
CA TYR A 11 -19.35 -18.81 23.17
C TYR A 11 -20.38 -17.91 22.47
N ASP A 12 -21.67 -18.13 22.75
CA ASP A 12 -22.77 -17.35 22.18
C ASP A 12 -22.77 -15.88 22.66
N HIS A 13 -22.04 -15.55 23.72
CA HIS A 13 -21.94 -14.20 24.30
C HIS A 13 -20.50 -13.69 24.37
N ALA A 14 -19.57 -14.36 23.68
CA ALA A 14 -18.24 -13.82 23.49
C ALA A 14 -18.37 -12.63 22.54
N GLU A 15 -17.93 -11.47 23.00
CA GLU A 15 -17.74 -10.32 22.12
C GLU A 15 -16.55 -10.62 21.19
N PRO A 16 -16.55 -10.12 19.94
CA PRO A 16 -15.37 -10.22 19.09
C PRO A 16 -14.17 -9.62 19.81
N ASP A 17 -12.98 -10.19 19.60
CA ASP A 17 -11.76 -9.61 20.12
C ASP A 17 -11.58 -8.19 19.53
N ASP A 18 -11.11 -7.25 20.37
CA ASP A 18 -10.87 -5.87 19.96
C ASP A 18 -9.56 -5.78 19.16
N ASP A 19 -9.69 -5.93 17.84
CA ASP A 19 -8.56 -5.89 16.90
C ASP A 19 -8.19 -4.46 16.46
N SER A 20 -8.77 -3.42 17.08
CA SER A 20 -8.57 -2.02 16.67
C SER A 20 -7.10 -1.59 16.70
N ALA A 21 -6.35 -2.00 17.74
CA ALA A 21 -4.94 -1.70 17.87
C ALA A 21 -4.08 -2.35 16.77
N TYR A 22 -4.45 -3.56 16.32
CA TYR A 22 -3.78 -4.23 15.21
C TYR A 22 -4.08 -3.54 13.88
N GLN A 23 -5.35 -3.18 13.64
CA GLN A 23 -5.77 -2.47 12.44
C GLN A 23 -5.07 -1.11 12.31
N GLU A 24 -4.97 -0.35 13.41
CA GLU A 24 -4.25 0.92 13.43
C GLU A 24 -2.75 0.73 13.16
N ALA A 25 -2.12 -0.30 13.75
CA ALA A 25 -0.72 -0.61 13.49
C ALA A 25 -0.49 -1.00 12.02
N ALA A 26 -1.37 -1.81 11.43
CA ALA A 26 -1.27 -2.24 10.03
C ALA A 26 -1.41 -1.05 9.09
N GLN A 27 -2.39 -0.17 9.34
CA GLN A 27 -2.58 1.04 8.54
C GLN A 27 -1.35 1.96 8.61
N ASN A 28 -0.83 2.23 9.81
CA ASN A 28 0.36 3.06 9.98
C ASN A 28 1.59 2.45 9.28
N TRP A 29 1.72 1.12 9.32
CA TRP A 29 2.79 0.42 8.62
C TRP A 29 2.66 0.60 7.10
N ILE A 30 1.46 0.38 6.54
CA ILE A 30 1.17 0.55 5.11
C ILE A 30 1.47 1.98 4.67
N GLU A 31 0.99 2.99 5.39
CA GLU A 31 1.20 4.41 5.06
C GLU A 31 2.70 4.76 5.02
N SER A 32 3.45 4.34 6.04
CA SER A 32 4.90 4.57 6.10
C SER A 32 5.64 3.87 4.95
N LYS A 33 5.26 2.64 4.60
CA LYS A 33 5.92 1.90 3.52
C LYS A 33 5.49 2.38 2.14
N ALA A 34 4.28 2.91 1.99
CA ALA A 34 3.84 3.55 0.76
C ALA A 34 4.67 4.81 0.46
N GLU A 35 5.02 5.61 1.48
CA GLU A 35 5.94 6.74 1.31
C GLU A 35 7.32 6.30 0.79
N GLU A 36 7.89 5.22 1.35
CA GLU A 36 9.16 4.66 0.89
C GLU A 36 9.09 4.20 -0.58
N LEU A 37 8.02 3.50 -0.95
CA LEU A 37 7.81 2.96 -2.30
C LEU A 37 7.60 4.09 -3.34
N VAL A 38 6.79 5.08 -3.00
CA VAL A 38 6.60 6.28 -3.86
C VAL A 38 7.90 7.08 -3.96
N GLY A 39 8.75 7.05 -2.92
CA GLY A 39 10.09 7.63 -2.90
C GLY A 39 11.11 6.91 -3.79
N GLY A 40 10.78 5.74 -4.32
CA GLY A 40 11.65 4.97 -5.22
C GLY A 40 12.42 3.83 -4.55
N CYS A 41 12.06 3.45 -3.32
CA CYS A 41 12.71 2.38 -2.59
C CYS A 41 11.96 1.05 -2.72
N ASP A 42 12.68 -0.06 -2.68
CA ASP A 42 12.08 -1.38 -2.47
C ASP A 42 11.58 -1.51 -1.02
N VAL A 43 10.40 -2.09 -0.83
CA VAL A 43 9.86 -2.43 0.49
C VAL A 43 9.95 -3.94 0.66
N LEU A 44 10.98 -4.40 1.37
CA LEU A 44 11.28 -5.81 1.55
C LEU A 44 11.34 -6.18 3.03
N ILE A 45 10.61 -7.24 3.38
CA ILE A 45 10.56 -7.84 4.70
C ILE A 45 11.51 -9.04 4.72
N PRO A 46 12.55 -9.03 5.56
CA PRO A 46 13.44 -10.17 5.72
C PRO A 46 12.68 -11.37 6.29
N GLN A 47 12.90 -12.54 5.69
CA GLN A 47 12.33 -13.79 6.16
C GLN A 47 13.39 -14.59 6.94
N ARG A 48 12.98 -15.25 8.02
CA ARG A 48 13.86 -16.14 8.78
C ARG A 48 14.33 -17.34 7.94
N PHE A 49 13.45 -17.84 7.08
CA PHE A 49 13.73 -18.92 6.13
C PHE A 49 13.28 -18.49 4.74
N GLY A 50 14.22 -18.37 3.81
CA GLY A 50 13.93 -17.98 2.43
C GLY A 50 14.49 -16.61 2.06
N GLY A 51 14.12 -16.14 0.87
CA GLY A 51 14.42 -14.78 0.41
C GLY A 51 13.48 -13.75 1.05
N PRO A 52 13.86 -12.46 1.02
CA PRO A 52 12.96 -11.40 1.45
C PRO A 52 11.71 -11.37 0.58
N VAL A 53 10.60 -10.95 1.16
CA VAL A 53 9.29 -10.81 0.50
C VAL A 53 8.82 -9.37 0.59
N GLY A 54 8.00 -8.93 -0.35
CA GLY A 54 7.48 -7.58 -0.38
C GLY A 54 7.42 -7.04 -1.80
N VAL A 55 7.40 -5.72 -1.91
CA VAL A 55 7.19 -5.02 -3.16
C VAL A 55 8.51 -4.43 -3.65
N HIS A 56 8.95 -4.89 -4.81
CA HIS A 56 10.06 -4.26 -5.52
C HIS A 56 9.58 -3.04 -6.29
N GLN A 57 10.46 -2.04 -6.44
CA GLN A 57 10.17 -0.82 -7.18
C GLN A 57 9.76 -1.11 -8.63
N GLU A 58 10.35 -2.13 -9.26
CA GLU A 58 9.99 -2.55 -10.62
C GLU A 58 8.53 -3.04 -10.71
N GLN A 59 8.04 -3.72 -9.68
CA GLN A 59 6.65 -4.19 -9.61
C GLN A 59 5.69 -3.01 -9.44
N PHE A 60 6.05 -2.05 -8.59
CA PHE A 60 5.28 -0.82 -8.41
C PHE A 60 5.20 -0.01 -9.72
N VAL A 61 6.32 0.18 -10.40
CA VAL A 61 6.36 0.81 -11.74
C VAL A 61 5.47 0.06 -12.74
N ALA A 62 5.50 -1.28 -12.72
CA ALA A 62 4.63 -2.08 -13.60
C ALA A 62 3.13 -1.86 -13.29
N LYS A 63 2.76 -1.71 -12.02
CA LYS A 63 1.38 -1.39 -11.61
C LYS A 63 0.95 0.03 -11.99
N VAL A 64 1.84 1.01 -11.84
CA VAL A 64 1.57 2.37 -12.35
C VAL A 64 1.40 2.36 -13.87
N ALA A 65 2.22 1.59 -14.61
CA ALA A 65 2.08 1.44 -16.05
C ALA A 65 0.78 0.73 -16.45
N GLU A 66 0.32 -0.25 -15.66
CA GLU A 66 -0.99 -0.89 -15.84
C GLU A 66 -2.13 0.12 -15.70
N HIS A 67 -2.10 0.97 -14.67
CA HIS A 67 -3.08 2.04 -14.47
C HIS A 67 -3.09 3.04 -15.64
N LEU A 68 -1.92 3.49 -16.11
CA LEU A 68 -1.81 4.37 -17.28
C LEU A 68 -2.40 3.74 -18.55
N ARG A 69 -2.15 2.45 -18.79
CA ARG A 69 -2.77 1.72 -19.91
C ARG A 69 -4.29 1.66 -19.78
N ALA A 70 -4.81 1.41 -18.58
CA ALA A 70 -6.25 1.39 -18.34
C ALA A 70 -6.91 2.76 -18.60
N LEU A 71 -6.22 3.87 -18.26
CA LEU A 71 -6.69 5.21 -18.61
C LEU A 71 -6.74 5.43 -20.13
N GLN A 72 -5.72 4.98 -20.84
CA GLN A 72 -5.64 5.09 -22.30
C GLN A 72 -6.71 4.26 -23.00
N GLU A 73 -6.93 3.02 -22.56
CA GLU A 73 -8.00 2.15 -23.08
C GLU A 73 -9.39 2.75 -22.84
N ALA A 74 -9.54 3.54 -21.78
CA ALA A 74 -10.78 4.23 -21.43
C ALA A 74 -10.92 5.63 -22.07
N GLU A 75 -9.96 6.07 -22.89
CA GLU A 75 -9.90 7.44 -23.46
C GLU A 75 -9.99 8.55 -22.39
N LYS A 76 -9.41 8.30 -21.21
CA LYS A 76 -9.37 9.22 -20.06
C LYS A 76 -7.96 9.74 -19.77
N ASP A 77 -7.00 9.37 -20.59
CA ASP A 77 -5.63 9.83 -20.50
C ASP A 77 -5.46 11.25 -21.04
N ASP A 78 -4.54 12.00 -20.44
CA ASP A 78 -4.05 13.26 -21.01
C ASP A 78 -2.61 13.08 -21.50
N LEU A 79 -2.48 12.65 -22.76
CA LEU A 79 -1.17 12.50 -23.41
C LEU A 79 -0.41 13.82 -23.53
N ASN A 80 -1.10 14.96 -23.58
CA ASN A 80 -0.42 16.26 -23.61
C ASN A 80 0.19 16.56 -22.24
N ALA A 81 -0.52 16.29 -21.13
CA ALA A 81 0.03 16.41 -19.78
C ALA A 81 1.24 15.49 -19.59
N LEU A 82 1.17 14.25 -20.08
CA LEU A 82 2.31 13.32 -20.05
C LEU A 82 3.50 13.84 -20.88
N ALA A 83 3.25 14.34 -22.09
CA ALA A 83 4.31 14.92 -22.92
C ALA A 83 4.94 16.15 -22.26
N LEU A 84 4.14 17.03 -21.64
CA LEU A 84 4.63 18.18 -20.90
C LEU A 84 5.46 17.75 -19.68
N LEU A 85 5.07 16.70 -18.95
CA LEU A 85 5.84 16.15 -17.84
C LEU A 85 7.24 15.75 -18.28
N LEU A 86 7.36 15.04 -19.40
CA LEU A 86 8.65 14.61 -19.95
C LEU A 86 9.54 15.81 -20.32
N LEU A 87 8.96 16.83 -20.95
CA LEU A 87 9.68 18.05 -21.32
C LEU A 87 10.13 18.84 -20.08
N GLN A 88 9.28 18.96 -19.07
CA GLN A 88 9.62 19.65 -17.81
C GLN A 88 10.68 18.88 -17.03
N ALA A 89 10.58 17.55 -16.92
CA ALA A 89 11.58 16.73 -16.26
C ALA A 89 12.96 16.88 -16.93
N GLN A 90 13.00 16.83 -18.28
CA GLN A 90 14.24 17.04 -19.05
C GLN A 90 14.84 18.44 -18.84
N ALA A 91 14.00 19.46 -18.68
CA ALA A 91 14.43 20.83 -18.44
C ALA A 91 14.80 21.11 -16.97
N GLY A 92 14.58 20.16 -16.04
CA GLY A 92 14.76 20.35 -14.60
C GLY A 92 13.64 21.17 -13.92
N GLY A 93 12.46 21.23 -14.55
CA GLY A 93 11.28 21.89 -14.01
C GLY A 93 10.63 21.12 -12.85
N THR A 94 9.77 21.80 -12.09
CA THR A 94 8.98 21.18 -11.02
C THR A 94 7.83 20.39 -11.61
N VAL A 95 7.85 19.06 -11.44
CA VAL A 95 6.91 18.13 -12.10
C VAL A 95 5.86 17.52 -11.17
N LYS A 96 6.03 17.63 -9.85
CA LYS A 96 5.17 16.97 -8.86
C LYS A 96 3.69 17.36 -9.01
N SER A 97 3.41 18.63 -9.33
CA SER A 97 2.04 19.13 -9.48
C SER A 97 1.30 18.58 -10.70
N MET A 98 2.00 17.97 -11.67
CA MET A 98 1.41 17.44 -12.90
C MET A 98 0.93 15.99 -12.74
N VAL A 99 1.33 15.31 -11.67
CA VAL A 99 1.00 13.90 -11.43
C VAL A 99 -0.53 13.65 -11.36
N PRO A 100 -1.33 14.49 -10.66
CA PRO A 100 -2.79 14.30 -10.62
C PRO A 100 -3.47 14.44 -11.99
N ASP A 101 -2.97 15.33 -12.85
CA ASP A 101 -3.53 15.54 -14.19
C ASP A 101 -3.31 14.31 -15.09
N ILE A 102 -2.23 13.56 -14.86
CA ILE A 102 -1.86 12.38 -15.66
C ILE A 102 -2.53 11.11 -15.13
N LEU A 103 -2.55 10.93 -13.81
CA LEU A 103 -3.07 9.70 -13.18
C LEU A 103 -4.57 9.77 -12.92
N GLY A 104 -5.18 10.95 -13.06
CA GLY A 104 -6.59 11.18 -12.81
C GLY A 104 -6.94 11.29 -11.32
N PRO A 105 -8.24 11.41 -11.01
CA PRO A 105 -8.71 11.52 -9.64
C PRO A 105 -8.38 10.27 -8.82
N SER A 106 -8.15 10.46 -7.53
CA SER A 106 -7.91 9.41 -6.55
C SER A 106 -8.68 9.74 -5.29
N ASP A 107 -9.16 8.70 -4.61
CA ASP A 107 -9.83 8.83 -3.31
C ASP A 107 -8.82 8.96 -2.17
N HIS A 108 -7.53 8.75 -2.46
CA HIS A 108 -6.44 8.87 -1.50
C HIS A 108 -5.94 10.32 -1.38
N VAL A 109 -5.74 10.80 -0.14
CA VAL A 109 -5.35 12.21 0.15
C VAL A 109 -4.04 12.61 -0.53
N ASN A 110 -3.09 11.68 -0.63
CA ASN A 110 -1.80 11.89 -1.29
C ASN A 110 -1.79 11.54 -2.79
N GLY A 111 -2.94 11.18 -3.36
CA GLY A 111 -3.13 10.92 -4.78
C GLY A 111 -2.90 9.47 -5.20
N LYS A 112 -3.07 9.22 -6.51
CA LYS A 112 -3.21 7.87 -7.08
C LYS A 112 -1.99 6.95 -6.88
N LEU A 113 -0.78 7.50 -6.81
CA LEU A 113 0.42 6.71 -6.56
C LEU A 113 0.39 6.05 -5.19
N TYR A 114 -0.09 6.75 -4.16
CA TYR A 114 -0.23 6.22 -2.82
C TYR A 114 -1.34 5.17 -2.77
N GLU A 115 -2.49 5.43 -3.40
CA GLU A 115 -3.56 4.44 -3.51
C GLU A 115 -3.06 3.11 -4.12
N ILE A 116 -2.26 3.18 -5.18
CA ILE A 116 -1.66 1.97 -5.79
C ILE A 116 -0.65 1.33 -4.82
N ALA A 117 0.24 2.11 -4.21
CA ALA A 117 1.26 1.60 -3.29
C ALA A 117 0.61 0.87 -2.09
N GLU A 118 -0.37 1.49 -1.44
CA GLU A 118 -1.10 0.91 -0.31
C GLU A 118 -1.80 -0.39 -0.72
N SER A 119 -2.45 -0.42 -1.88
CA SER A 119 -3.11 -1.62 -2.38
C SER A 119 -2.14 -2.80 -2.62
N MET A 120 -0.88 -2.50 -2.96
CA MET A 120 0.15 -3.53 -3.12
C MET A 120 0.75 -3.98 -1.78
N LEU A 121 0.77 -3.10 -0.78
CA LEU A 121 1.38 -3.34 0.52
C LEU A 121 0.44 -4.02 1.52
N ASP A 122 -0.88 -3.91 1.30
CA ASP A 122 -1.92 -4.50 2.15
C ASP A 122 -1.67 -6.00 2.41
N GLU A 123 -1.28 -6.76 1.39
CA GLU A 123 -1.00 -8.20 1.52
C GLU A 123 0.25 -8.54 2.36
N TYR A 124 1.12 -7.56 2.62
CA TYR A 124 2.37 -7.72 3.38
C TYR A 124 2.30 -7.14 4.79
N ALA A 125 1.25 -6.40 5.15
CA ALA A 125 1.16 -5.67 6.41
C ALA A 125 1.31 -6.59 7.63
N GLU A 126 0.64 -7.74 7.65
CA GLU A 126 0.74 -8.72 8.73
C GLU A 126 2.18 -9.23 8.92
N GLN A 127 2.84 -9.56 7.81
CA GLN A 127 4.22 -10.07 7.84
C GLN A 127 5.22 -8.99 8.27
N GLY A 128 5.00 -7.75 7.82
CA GLY A 128 5.83 -6.60 8.19
C GLY A 128 5.74 -6.29 9.68
N LEU A 129 4.52 -6.24 10.21
CA LEU A 129 4.28 -6.04 11.64
C LEU A 129 4.88 -7.16 12.49
N GLN A 130 4.73 -8.42 12.06
CA GLN A 130 5.31 -9.54 12.79
C GLN A 130 6.84 -9.44 12.84
N TYR A 131 7.47 -9.11 11.71
CA TYR A 131 8.91 -8.93 11.63
C TYR A 131 9.39 -7.80 12.56
N GLU A 132 8.75 -6.63 12.54
CA GLU A 132 9.12 -5.49 13.40
C GLU A 132 8.91 -5.80 14.89
N ALA A 133 7.84 -6.52 15.23
CA ALA A 133 7.57 -6.96 16.60
C ALA A 133 8.62 -7.96 17.10
N ASP A 134 9.12 -8.84 16.24
CA ASP A 134 10.18 -9.79 16.58
C ASP A 134 11.53 -9.07 16.69
N GLU A 135 11.82 -8.09 15.84
CA GLU A 135 13.05 -7.28 15.91
C GLU A 135 13.09 -6.44 17.19
N ALA A 136 11.97 -5.85 17.62
CA ALA A 136 11.87 -5.06 18.84
C ALA A 136 12.08 -5.87 20.14
N ARG A 137 12.04 -7.21 20.08
CA ARG A 137 12.23 -8.11 21.23
C ARG A 137 13.66 -8.62 21.37
N LEU A 138 14.53 -8.37 20.40
CA LEU A 138 15.95 -8.77 20.38
C LEU A 138 16.86 -7.74 21.07
#